data_AF-A0A417WJB0-F1
#
_entry.id   AF-A0A417WJB0-F1
#
_cell.length_a   1.000
_cell.length_b   1.000
_cell.length_c   1.000
_cell.angle_alpha   90.00
_cell.angle_beta   90.00
_cell.angle_gamma   90.00
#
_symmetry.space_group_name_H-M   'P 1'
#
loop_
_entity.id
_entity.type
_entity.pdbx_description
1 polymer ?
#
loop_
_entity_poly.entity_id
_entity_poly.type
_entity_poly.pdbx_seq_one_letter_code
_entity_poly.pdbx_strand_id
1 'polypeptide(L)'
;MSKEKIEMTEKQFEELCKAVYPHLKAIQEALKGNGEEMSASISVGSDGYLNFHPYNSDWELSKFKDSQATMKYEHRTILKMEEDE
;
A
#
# COMPACT_ATOMS: atom_id res chain seq x y z
N MET A 1 7.46 22.09 -3.69
CA MET A 1 8.15 21.57 -4.89
C MET A 1 7.20 20.61 -5.58
N SER A 2 6.55 21.00 -6.68
CA SER A 2 5.79 20.03 -7.48
C SER A 2 6.77 19.00 -7.99
N LYS A 3 6.59 17.72 -7.63
CA LYS A 3 7.37 16.65 -8.25
C LYS A 3 7.10 16.71 -9.75
N GLU A 4 8.13 16.97 -10.55
CA GLU A 4 8.01 16.92 -12.01
C GLU A 4 7.45 15.55 -12.40
N LYS A 5 6.45 15.56 -13.29
CA LYS A 5 5.91 14.33 -13.84
C LYS A 5 7.01 13.67 -14.66
N ILE A 6 7.40 12.46 -14.30
CA ILE A 6 8.32 11.68 -15.12
C ILE A 6 7.58 11.34 -16.41
N GLU A 7 8.11 11.80 -17.55
CA GLU A 7 7.62 11.39 -18.86
C GLU A 7 8.03 9.94 -19.11
N MET A 8 7.04 9.11 -19.44
CA MET A 8 7.21 7.70 -19.73
C MET A 8 6.48 7.39 -21.04
N THR A 9 7.17 6.73 -21.96
CA THR A 9 6.55 6.26 -23.21
C THR A 9 5.63 5.07 -22.95
N GLU A 10 4.67 4.85 -23.85
CA GLU A 10 3.77 3.69 -23.79
C GLU A 10 4.54 2.36 -23.70
N LYS A 11 5.60 2.20 -24.50
CA LYS A 11 6.44 1.00 -24.49
C LYS A 11 7.12 0.77 -23.13
N GLN A 12 7.67 1.82 -22.53
CA GLN A 12 8.29 1.73 -21.20
C GLN A 12 7.25 1.34 -20.14
N PHE A 13 6.03 1.88 -20.23
CA PHE A 13 4.96 1.51 -19.31
C PHE A 13 4.51 0.06 -19.50
N GLU A 14 4.39 -0.42 -20.74
CA GLU A 14 4.04 -1.81 -21.04
C GLU A 14 5.08 -2.79 -20.47
N GLU A 15 6.37 -2.51 -20.65
CA GLU A 15 7.46 -3.30 -20.10
C GLU A 15 7.43 -3.31 -18.57
N LEU A 16 7.15 -2.16 -17.95
CA LEU A 16 6.99 -2.04 -16.49
C LEU A 16 5.80 -2.87 -15.99
N CYS A 17 4.65 -2.81 -16.66
CA CYS A 17 3.47 -3.61 -16.31
C CYS A 17 3.76 -5.12 -16.38
N LYS A 18 4.45 -5.58 -17.43
CA LYS A 18 4.87 -6.99 -17.55
C LYS A 18 5.80 -7.42 -16.41
N ALA A 19 6.69 -6.53 -15.98
CA ALA A 19 7.60 -6.79 -14.86
C ALA A 19 6.88 -6.81 -13.50
N VAL A 20 5.92 -5.92 -13.27
CA VAL A 20 5.22 -5.77 -11.97
C VAL A 20 4.10 -6.80 -11.79
N TYR A 21 3.42 -7.20 -12.87
CA TYR A 21 2.22 -8.05 -12.80
C TYR A 21 2.41 -9.38 -12.04
N PRO A 22 3.49 -10.15 -12.20
CA PRO A 22 3.70 -11.37 -11.43
C PRO A 22 3.75 -11.14 -9.91
N HIS A 23 4.31 -10.00 -9.48
CA HIS A 23 4.37 -9.64 -8.06
C HIS A 23 2.99 -9.29 -7.51
N LEU A 24 2.17 -8.56 -8.27
CA LEU A 24 0.78 -8.28 -7.90
C LEU A 24 -0.04 -9.56 -7.77
N LYS A 25 0.17 -10.53 -8.66
CA LYS A 25 -0.49 -11.84 -8.58
C LYS A 25 -0.07 -12.61 -7.32
N ALA A 26 1.22 -12.62 -6.98
CA ALA A 26 1.70 -13.27 -5.76
C ALA A 26 1.06 -12.66 -4.50
N ILE A 27 0.91 -11.34 -4.46
CA ILE A 27 0.23 -10.63 -3.37
C ILE A 27 -1.26 -10.99 -3.33
N GLN A 28 -1.92 -11.04 -4.49
CA GLN A 28 -3.32 -11.43 -4.59
C GLN A 28 -3.56 -12.84 -4.02
N GLU A 29 -2.67 -13.80 -4.30
CA GLU A 29 -2.78 -15.15 -3.74
C GLU A 29 -2.52 -15.17 -2.23
N ALA A 30 -1.56 -14.38 -1.72
CA ALA A 30 -1.33 -14.25 -0.28
C ALA A 30 -2.55 -13.68 0.46
N LEU A 31 -3.28 -12.74 -0.16
CA LEU A 31 -4.51 -12.16 0.40
C LEU A 31 -5.67 -13.17 0.48
N LYS A 32 -5.76 -14.14 -0.44
CA LYS A 32 -6.77 -15.21 -0.39
C LYS A 32 -6.54 -16.24 0.72
N GLY A 33 -5.28 -16.40 1.15
CA GLY A 33 -4.86 -17.47 2.08
C GLY A 33 -5.46 -17.40 3.49
N ASN A 34 -6.14 -16.29 3.84
CA ASN A 34 -6.64 -16.03 5.20
C ASN A 34 -8.14 -16.29 5.39
N GLY A 35 -8.80 -16.97 4.43
CA GLY A 35 -10.21 -17.36 4.54
C GLY A 35 -11.23 -16.25 4.24
N GLU A 36 -10.77 -15.03 4.01
CA GLU A 36 -11.59 -13.88 3.59
C GLU A 36 -10.98 -13.24 2.35
N GLU A 37 -11.83 -12.87 1.38
CA GLU A 37 -11.39 -12.11 0.21
C GLU A 37 -11.04 -10.68 0.63
N MET A 38 -9.75 -10.44 0.82
CA MET A 38 -9.22 -9.17 1.27
C MET A 38 -8.59 -8.40 0.11
N SER A 39 -8.91 -7.11 0.01
CA SER A 39 -8.19 -6.17 -0.84
C SER A 39 -7.18 -5.39 -0.02
N ALA A 40 -6.15 -4.83 -0.64
CA ALA A 40 -5.12 -4.07 0.07
C ALA A 40 -4.62 -2.88 -0.75
N SER A 41 -4.12 -1.86 -0.05
CA SER A 41 -3.32 -0.79 -0.62
C SER A 41 -1.83 -1.06 -0.41
N ILE A 42 -1.02 -0.78 -1.43
CA ILE A 42 0.43 -0.95 -1.41
C ILE A 42 1.10 0.32 -1.89
N SER A 43 2.06 0.80 -1.11
CA SER A 43 2.94 1.90 -1.50
C SER A 43 4.38 1.42 -1.55
N VAL A 44 5.06 1.68 -2.66
CA VAL A 44 6.48 1.35 -2.85
C VAL A 44 7.21 2.61 -3.29
N GLY A 45 8.24 2.98 -2.55
CA GLY A 45 9.18 4.03 -2.91
C GLY A 45 10.48 3.45 -3.44
N SER A 46 11.07 4.09 -4.46
CA SER A 46 12.42 3.75 -4.95
C SER A 46 13.51 4.02 -3.90
N ASP A 47 13.18 4.75 -2.85
CA ASP A 47 14.01 5.01 -1.69
C ASP A 47 14.02 3.85 -0.68
N GLY A 48 13.27 2.77 -0.92
CA GLY A 48 13.18 1.64 0.00
C GLY A 48 12.03 1.76 1.01
N TYR A 49 11.13 2.72 0.83
CA TYR A 49 9.85 2.77 1.54
C TYR A 49 8.91 1.67 1.05
N LEU A 50 8.28 0.96 1.99
CA LEU A 50 7.24 -0.02 1.75
C LEU A 50 6.10 0.20 2.76
N ASN A 51 4.87 0.25 2.26
CA ASN A 51 3.67 0.19 3.09
C ASN A 51 2.70 -0.82 2.51
N PHE A 52 2.14 -1.68 3.37
CA PHE A 52 1.11 -2.63 3.01
C PHE A 52 -0.05 -2.49 4.00
N HIS A 53 -1.21 -2.10 3.49
CA HIS A 53 -2.41 -1.85 4.27
C HIS A 53 -3.56 -2.72 3.73
N PRO A 54 -3.81 -3.89 4.32
CA PRO A 54 -5.01 -4.68 4.03
C PRO A 54 -6.27 -3.92 4.46
N TYR A 55 -7.28 -3.85 3.61
CA TYR A 55 -8.58 -3.29 3.97
C TYR A 55 -9.35 -4.21 4.92
N ASN A 56 -10.30 -3.63 5.66
CA ASN A 56 -11.03 -4.30 6.75
C ASN A 56 -10.12 -4.79 7.89
N SER A 57 -8.93 -4.21 7.99
CA SER A 57 -7.98 -4.42 9.06
C SER A 57 -7.56 -3.05 9.59
N ASP A 58 -7.38 -2.96 10.90
CA ASP A 58 -6.74 -1.81 11.53
C ASP A 58 -5.21 -1.91 11.46
N TRP A 59 -4.66 -2.97 10.84
CA TRP A 59 -3.22 -3.22 10.81
C TRP A 59 -2.58 -2.79 9.50
N GLU A 60 -1.38 -2.21 9.59
CA GLU A 60 -0.50 -1.97 8.44
C GLU A 60 0.94 -2.45 8.71
N LEU A 61 1.62 -2.90 7.64
CA LEU A 61 3.07 -3.11 7.64
C LEU A 61 3.74 -1.88 7.05
N SER A 62 4.76 -1.37 7.73
CA SER A 62 5.54 -0.22 7.29
C SER A 62 7.03 -0.46 7.44
N LYS A 63 7.80 -0.18 6.37
CA LYS A 63 9.27 -0.23 6.38
C LYS A 63 9.83 0.99 5.66
N PHE A 64 10.77 1.66 6.30
CA PHE A 64 11.62 2.68 5.68
C PHE A 64 12.95 2.05 5.27
N LYS A 65 13.70 2.73 4.39
CA LYS A 65 14.96 2.25 3.80
C LYS A 65 15.86 1.49 4.77
N ASP A 66 16.27 2.19 5.84
CA ASP A 66 17.27 1.73 6.81
C ASP A 66 16.63 1.32 8.15
N SER A 67 15.32 1.09 8.16
CA SER A 67 14.60 0.63 9.35
C SER A 67 14.31 -0.87 9.29
N GLN A 68 14.01 -1.43 10.47
CA GLN A 68 13.30 -2.69 10.55
C GLN A 68 11.88 -2.51 10.01
N ALA A 69 11.28 -3.60 9.52
CA ALA A 69 9.86 -3.61 9.23
C ALA A 69 9.08 -3.53 10.54
N THR A 70 8.03 -2.72 10.56
CA THR A 70 7.18 -2.49 11.71
C THR A 70 5.74 -2.84 11.36
N MET A 71 5.00 -3.29 12.36
CA MET A 71 3.56 -3.45 12.31
C MET A 71 2.94 -2.31 13.10
N LYS A 72 1.92 -1.66 12.55
CA LYS A 72 1.17 -0.59 13.20
C LYS A 72 -0.30 -0.96 13.27
N TYR A 73 -0.97 -0.45 14.30
CA TYR A 73 -2.40 -0.61 14.55
C TYR A 73 -3.05 0.77 14.56
N GLU A 74 -4.10 0.97 13.78
CA GLU A 74 -4.90 2.17 13.76
C GLU A 74 -5.89 2.15 14.93
N HIS A 75 -5.85 3.19 15.77
CA HIS A 75 -6.82 3.40 16.82
C HIS A 75 -7.71 4.60 16.45
N ARG A 76 -9.01 4.35 16.30
CA ARG A 76 -10.01 5.38 16.01
C ARG A 76 -10.88 5.64 17.24
N THR A 77 -11.17 6.91 17.50
CA THR A 77 -12.13 7.32 18.53
C THR A 77 -13.04 8.39 17.95
N ILE A 78 -14.35 8.19 18.06
CA ILE A 78 -15.34 9.21 17.67
C ILE A 78 -15.40 10.24 18.80
N LEU A 79 -15.08 11.49 18.48
CA LEU A 79 -15.28 12.62 19.36
C LEU A 79 -16.65 13.22 19.06
N LYS A 80 -17.45 13.49 20.09
CA LYS A 80 -18.68 14.28 19.96
C LYS A 80 -18.30 15.75 20.02
N MET A 81 -18.65 16.52 19.00
CA MET A 81 -18.44 17.96 18.96
C MET A 81 -19.75 18.68 19.30
N GLU A 82 -19.67 19.88 19.86
CA GLU A 82 -20.86 20.65 20.29
C GLU A 82 -21.74 21.13 19.12
N GLU A 83 -21.25 21.03 17.87
CA GLU A 83 -21.90 21.57 16.67
C GLU A 83 -22.76 20.56 15.88
N ASP A 84 -22.91 19.32 16.37
CA ASP A 84 -23.67 18.26 15.68
C ASP A 84 -25.20 18.28 15.98
N GLU A 85 -25.81 19.44 16.27
CA GLU A 85 -27.27 19.63 16.38
C GLU A 85 -27.93 20.07 15.06
#